data_AF-A0A8S0ZAL5-F1
#
_entry.id   AF-A0A8S0ZAL5-F1
#
_cell.length_a   1.000
_cell.length_b   1.000
_cell.length_c   1.000
_cell.angle_alpha   90.00
_cell.angle_beta   90.00
_cell.angle_gamma   90.00
#
_symmetry.space_group_name_H-M   'P 1'
#
loop_
_entity.id
_entity.type
_entity.pdbx_description
1 polymer ?
#
loop_
_entity_poly.entity_id
_entity_poly.type
_entity_poly.pdbx_seq_one_letter_code
_entity_poly.pdbx_strand_id
1 'polypeptide(L)'
;MQDFMKEYENNLKHIKTNQESIAIAINRYSKQKTDIETNYLTESIFNEIEISCQQLYDRLETLENAPTFSHLSKMHPSIVDPIFLIEELNIIQNEINGKLPFDPNLNSIHFWEKAIIVKAFSTNGTLTFILVIPIVAEQSYNLLHLYSIPNNNDTILIPKNPILILGNDEFAYPHEPCTDIAKDNVICKHLEWQTILHSTDCIAQLIQHQEPHNCTYTTASYDNNIVQQIKENSWIVIMKQEEVVKTICNNDVQYQRNKGVFLITIDNNCKVQIRDRVLMTHKRYIHQRETIPLPRSNHNRKISPTKIELENVNLDTLKDVLKQAKEIQVPDEDLNLISTTPSWPSVLLYIIILAAAGTAAYKFWWKPRSAQTSAQQPEPEEIQLQQQPSARLHLKGGGVMSL
;
A
#
# COMPACT_ATOMS: atom_id res chain seq x y z
N MET A 1 9.91 -19.48 21.84
CA MET A 1 9.95 -20.63 20.88
C MET A 1 9.69 -22.01 21.50
N GLN A 2 10.31 -22.38 22.64
CA GLN A 2 10.08 -23.71 23.25
C GLN A 2 8.63 -23.92 23.71
N ASP A 3 7.97 -22.90 24.26
CA ASP A 3 6.59 -23.01 24.74
C ASP A 3 5.56 -23.14 23.62
N PHE A 4 5.73 -22.42 22.51
CA PHE A 4 4.91 -22.60 21.30
C PHE A 4 5.05 -24.02 20.72
N MET A 5 6.28 -24.54 20.61
CA MET A 5 6.50 -25.90 20.14
C MET A 5 5.88 -26.93 21.09
N LYS A 6 5.97 -26.69 22.40
CA LYS A 6 5.34 -27.53 23.43
C LYS A 6 3.82 -27.48 23.37
N GLU A 7 3.23 -26.32 23.08
CA GLU A 7 1.79 -26.17 22.86
C GLU A 7 1.33 -26.88 21.58
N TYR A 8 2.09 -26.75 20.49
CA TYR A 8 1.84 -27.48 19.25
C TYR A 8 1.92 -29.00 19.46
N GLU A 9 2.94 -29.49 20.17
CA GLU A 9 3.06 -30.89 20.54
C GLU A 9 1.92 -31.37 21.45
N ASN A 10 1.50 -30.54 22.40
CA ASN A 10 0.32 -30.81 23.24
C ASN A 10 -0.95 -30.89 22.40
N ASN A 11 -1.14 -30.00 21.43
CA ASN A 11 -2.31 -30.02 20.53
C ASN A 11 -2.31 -31.26 19.63
N LEU A 12 -1.17 -31.66 19.08
CA LEU A 12 -1.04 -32.92 18.35
C LEU A 12 -1.34 -34.12 19.24
N LYS A 13 -0.88 -34.09 20.48
CA LYS A 13 -1.17 -35.12 21.48
C LYS A 13 -2.66 -35.16 21.81
N HIS A 14 -3.34 -34.02 21.92
CA HIS A 14 -4.79 -33.95 22.10
C HIS A 14 -5.54 -34.56 20.93
N ILE A 15 -5.21 -34.19 19.69
CA ILE A 15 -5.82 -34.78 18.48
C ILE A 15 -5.64 -36.31 18.48
N LYS A 16 -4.43 -36.79 18.79
CA LYS A 16 -4.17 -38.23 18.89
C LYS A 16 -4.97 -38.90 20.00
N THR A 17 -5.09 -38.25 21.15
CA THR A 17 -5.88 -38.76 22.29
C THR A 17 -7.37 -38.80 21.95
N ASN A 18 -7.88 -37.82 21.21
CA ASN A 18 -9.25 -37.79 20.73
C ASN A 18 -9.49 -38.91 19.71
N GLN A 19 -8.57 -39.14 18.76
CA GLN A 19 -8.64 -40.27 17.83
C GLN A 19 -8.67 -41.62 18.56
N GLU A 20 -7.84 -41.80 19.59
CA GLU A 20 -7.84 -43.00 20.41
C GLU A 20 -9.15 -43.15 21.20
N SER A 21 -9.68 -42.05 21.74
CA SER A 21 -10.95 -42.04 22.50
C SER A 21 -12.15 -42.37 21.62
N ILE A 22 -12.20 -41.83 20.40
CA ILE A 22 -13.18 -42.18 19.35
C ILE A 22 -13.06 -43.67 19.01
N ALA A 23 -11.85 -44.18 18.79
CA ALA A 23 -11.64 -45.59 18.49
C ALA A 23 -12.09 -46.52 19.63
N ILE A 24 -11.88 -46.13 20.89
CA ILE A 24 -12.36 -46.85 22.07
C ILE A 24 -13.88 -46.79 22.17
N ALA A 25 -14.50 -45.62 21.95
CA ALA A 25 -15.94 -45.43 22.00
C ALA A 25 -16.65 -46.25 20.91
N ILE A 26 -16.13 -46.26 19.68
CA ILE A 26 -16.61 -47.10 18.57
C ILE A 26 -16.49 -48.60 18.92
N ASN A 27 -15.39 -49.02 19.55
CA ASN A 27 -15.19 -50.40 20.00
C ASN A 27 -16.11 -50.81 21.17
N ARG A 28 -16.58 -49.86 21.99
CA ARG A 28 -17.57 -50.12 23.04
C ARG A 28 -18.98 -50.18 22.46
N TYR A 29 -19.30 -49.28 21.53
CA TYR A 29 -20.54 -49.27 20.79
C TYR A 29 -20.80 -50.62 20.10
N SER A 30 -19.78 -51.24 19.50
CA SER A 30 -19.90 -52.55 18.83
C SER A 30 -20.19 -53.73 19.77
N LYS A 31 -20.05 -53.56 21.10
CA LYS A 31 -20.20 -54.62 22.11
C LYS A 31 -21.48 -54.50 22.95
N GLN A 32 -22.28 -53.46 22.76
CA GLN A 32 -23.36 -53.12 23.68
C GLN A 32 -24.74 -53.65 23.26
N LYS A 33 -25.63 -53.85 24.23
CA LYS A 33 -26.94 -54.52 24.04
C LYS A 33 -28.16 -53.68 24.43
N THR A 34 -27.99 -52.48 25.01
CA THR A 34 -29.11 -51.66 25.51
C THR A 34 -29.21 -50.32 24.81
N ASP A 35 -30.42 -49.92 24.44
CA ASP A 35 -30.70 -48.75 23.60
C ASP A 35 -30.23 -47.42 24.23
N ILE A 36 -30.33 -47.29 25.56
CA ILE A 36 -29.96 -46.07 26.30
C ILE A 36 -28.45 -45.85 26.27
N GLU A 37 -27.66 -46.91 26.47
CA GLU A 37 -26.21 -46.80 26.46
C GLU A 37 -25.68 -46.54 25.05
N THR A 38 -26.30 -47.14 24.02
CA THR A 38 -25.99 -46.83 22.62
C THR A 38 -26.27 -45.37 22.29
N ASN A 39 -27.36 -44.77 22.79
CA ASN A 39 -27.66 -43.36 22.53
C ASN A 39 -26.62 -42.42 23.15
N TYR A 40 -26.25 -42.64 24.42
CA TYR A 40 -25.22 -41.84 25.09
C TYR A 40 -23.85 -41.98 24.41
N LEU A 41 -23.44 -43.20 24.04
CA LEU A 41 -22.18 -43.40 23.31
C LEU A 41 -22.21 -42.76 21.93
N THR A 42 -23.35 -42.80 21.24
CA THR A 42 -23.52 -42.17 19.93
C THR A 42 -23.33 -40.66 20.03
N GLU A 43 -23.99 -40.03 21.00
CA GLU A 43 -23.86 -38.58 21.25
C GLU A 43 -22.41 -38.20 21.60
N SER A 44 -21.75 -38.97 22.46
CA SER A 44 -20.34 -38.75 22.81
C SER A 44 -19.42 -38.89 21.59
N ILE A 45 -19.62 -39.90 20.73
CA ILE A 45 -18.82 -40.07 19.51
C ILE A 45 -19.02 -38.89 18.55
N PHE A 46 -20.27 -38.46 18.35
CA PHE A 46 -20.55 -37.32 17.48
C PHE A 46 -19.92 -36.02 18.00
N ASN A 47 -20.00 -35.76 19.31
CA ASN A 47 -19.36 -34.59 19.91
C ASN A 47 -17.83 -34.61 19.72
N GLU A 48 -17.18 -35.76 19.90
CA GLU A 48 -15.72 -35.89 19.69
C GLU A 48 -15.33 -35.71 18.21
N ILE A 49 -16.14 -36.23 17.29
CA ILE A 49 -15.96 -36.01 15.84
C ILE A 49 -16.12 -34.53 15.51
N GLU A 50 -17.15 -33.87 16.05
CA GLU A 50 -17.41 -32.44 15.83
C GLU A 50 -16.24 -31.58 16.29
N ILE A 51 -15.76 -31.79 17.51
CA ILE A 51 -14.58 -31.10 18.05
C ILE A 51 -13.35 -31.34 17.15
N SER A 52 -13.13 -32.58 16.72
CA SER A 52 -12.00 -32.92 15.85
C SER A 52 -12.10 -32.26 14.46
N CYS A 53 -13.30 -32.20 13.90
CA CYS A 53 -13.58 -31.51 12.64
C CYS A 53 -13.36 -30.00 12.77
N GLN A 54 -13.81 -29.38 13.86
CA GLN A 54 -13.60 -27.96 14.12
C GLN A 54 -12.10 -27.64 14.23
N GLN A 55 -11.35 -28.43 15.00
CA GLN A 55 -9.90 -28.26 15.12
C GLN A 55 -9.19 -28.38 13.76
N LEU A 56 -9.59 -29.34 12.92
CA LEU A 56 -9.03 -29.49 11.58
C LEU A 56 -9.37 -28.29 10.68
N TYR A 57 -10.62 -27.82 10.76
CA TYR A 57 -11.07 -26.64 10.03
C TYR A 57 -10.25 -25.39 10.41
N ASP A 58 -10.10 -25.10 11.70
CA ASP A 58 -9.34 -23.95 12.20
C ASP A 58 -7.86 -23.98 11.73
N ARG A 59 -7.28 -25.19 11.63
CA ARG A 59 -5.90 -25.38 11.13
C ARG A 59 -5.80 -25.18 9.62
N LEU A 60 -6.77 -25.65 8.85
CA LEU A 60 -6.82 -25.41 7.41
C LEU A 60 -7.01 -23.92 7.12
N GLU A 61 -7.90 -23.25 7.84
CA GLU A 61 -8.10 -21.80 7.75
C GLU A 61 -6.80 -21.04 8.07
N THR A 62 -6.08 -21.41 9.13
CA THR A 62 -4.78 -20.82 9.47
C THR A 62 -3.76 -21.03 8.34
N LEU A 63 -3.71 -22.23 7.77
CA LEU A 63 -2.80 -22.59 6.67
C LEU A 63 -3.15 -21.90 5.35
N GLU A 64 -4.41 -21.51 5.14
CA GLU A 64 -4.84 -20.71 3.99
C GLU A 64 -4.56 -19.22 4.21
N ASN A 65 -4.92 -18.70 5.38
CA ASN A 65 -4.81 -17.28 5.71
C ASN A 65 -3.34 -16.84 5.83
N ALA A 66 -2.48 -17.59 6.51
CA ALA A 66 -1.10 -17.16 6.75
C ALA A 66 -0.29 -16.92 5.46
N PRO A 67 -0.28 -17.83 4.46
CA PRO A 67 0.33 -17.55 3.16
C PRO A 67 -0.32 -16.38 2.45
N THR A 68 -1.65 -16.28 2.46
CA THR A 68 -2.41 -15.21 1.79
C THR A 68 -2.00 -13.83 2.31
N PHE A 69 -2.02 -13.62 3.63
CA PHE A 69 -1.60 -12.36 4.23
C PHE A 69 -0.10 -12.08 4.04
N SER A 70 0.74 -13.12 4.07
CA SER A 70 2.17 -12.94 3.79
C SER A 70 2.46 -12.51 2.35
N HIS A 71 1.67 -12.96 1.37
CA HIS A 71 1.79 -12.52 -0.01
C HIS A 71 1.45 -11.03 -0.15
N LEU A 72 0.47 -10.56 0.63
CA LEU A 72 0.12 -9.15 0.75
C LEU A 72 1.14 -8.35 1.58
N SER A 73 2.19 -9.00 2.10
CA SER A 73 3.17 -8.41 3.00
C SER A 73 2.53 -7.78 4.26
N LYS A 74 1.41 -8.35 4.70
CA LYS A 74 0.65 -7.90 5.87
C LYS A 74 0.77 -8.90 7.01
N MET A 75 0.83 -8.38 8.22
CA MET A 75 0.79 -9.19 9.42
C MET A 75 -0.66 -9.58 9.75
N HIS A 76 -0.85 -10.80 10.25
CA HIS A 76 -2.15 -11.36 10.60
C HIS A 76 -2.00 -12.39 11.74
N PRO A 77 -2.95 -12.51 12.68
CA PRO A 77 -2.86 -13.46 13.79
C PRO A 77 -2.64 -14.93 13.39
N SER A 78 -3.04 -15.32 12.17
CA SER A 78 -2.75 -16.67 11.64
C SER A 78 -1.25 -16.94 11.37
N ILE A 79 -0.43 -15.88 11.26
CA ILE A 79 1.02 -16.00 11.01
C ILE A 79 1.77 -16.14 12.34
N VAL A 80 1.46 -15.27 13.31
CA VAL A 80 2.00 -15.36 14.67
C VAL A 80 0.94 -14.89 15.66
N ASP A 81 0.84 -15.61 16.78
CA ASP A 81 -0.06 -15.28 17.86
C ASP A 81 0.28 -13.90 18.46
N PRO A 82 -0.72 -13.02 18.69
CA PRO A 82 -0.49 -11.69 19.25
C PRO A 82 0.22 -11.68 20.61
N ILE A 83 -0.11 -12.60 21.52
CA ILE A 83 0.50 -12.65 22.86
C ILE A 83 1.97 -13.01 22.72
N PHE A 84 2.25 -14.06 21.93
CA PHE A 84 3.63 -14.47 21.65
C PHE A 84 4.44 -13.37 20.97
N LEU A 85 3.86 -12.66 19.99
CA LEU A 85 4.52 -11.54 19.33
C LEU A 85 4.90 -10.43 20.32
N ILE A 86 4.01 -10.09 21.25
CA ILE A 86 4.29 -9.07 22.27
C ILE A 86 5.41 -9.52 23.21
N GLU A 87 5.43 -10.78 23.63
CA GLU A 87 6.51 -11.32 24.46
C GLU A 87 7.88 -11.22 23.76
N GLU A 88 7.95 -11.64 22.49
CA GLU A 88 9.18 -11.55 21.69
C GLU A 88 9.59 -10.10 21.44
N LEU A 89 8.63 -9.18 21.21
CA LEU A 89 8.94 -7.76 21.07
C LEU A 89 9.50 -7.15 22.38
N ASN A 90 9.01 -7.57 23.54
CA ASN A 90 9.57 -7.16 24.84
C ASN A 90 11.02 -7.64 25.00
N ILE A 91 11.33 -8.86 24.56
CA ILE A 91 12.71 -9.37 24.56
C ILE A 91 13.58 -8.51 23.64
N ILE A 92 13.14 -8.31 22.39
CA ILE A 92 13.85 -7.50 21.39
C ILE A 92 14.11 -6.09 21.93
N GLN A 93 13.12 -5.46 22.57
CA GLN A 93 13.26 -4.11 23.12
C GLN A 93 14.42 -3.99 24.13
N ASN A 94 14.71 -5.06 24.88
CA ASN A 94 15.79 -5.07 25.87
C ASN A 94 17.17 -5.37 25.25
N GLU A 95 17.22 -5.88 24.03
CA GLU A 95 18.47 -6.31 23.36
C GLU A 95 18.96 -5.33 22.30
N ILE A 96 18.09 -4.51 21.71
CA ILE A 96 18.45 -3.63 20.61
C ILE A 96 19.04 -2.29 21.08
N ASN A 97 20.03 -1.79 20.33
CA ASN A 97 20.49 -0.41 20.43
C ASN A 97 19.59 0.50 19.58
N GLY A 98 18.38 0.75 20.06
CA GLY A 98 17.39 1.60 19.39
C GLY A 98 16.04 1.54 20.09
N LYS A 99 15.02 2.19 19.51
CA LYS A 99 13.68 2.18 20.06
C LYS A 99 12.71 1.46 19.13
N LEU A 100 11.84 0.66 19.72
CA LEU A 100 10.65 0.19 19.03
C LEU A 100 9.68 1.36 18.79
N PRO A 101 8.94 1.36 17.67
CA PRO A 101 8.01 2.45 17.35
C PRO A 101 6.88 2.61 18.37
N PHE A 102 6.51 1.53 19.05
CA PHE A 102 5.44 1.50 20.04
C PHE A 102 5.87 0.64 21.23
N ASP A 103 5.23 0.84 22.37
CA ASP A 103 5.41 -0.05 23.51
C ASP A 103 4.80 -1.42 23.18
N PRO A 104 5.52 -2.54 23.39
CA PRO A 104 5.03 -3.89 23.11
C PRO A 104 4.03 -4.33 24.18
N ASN A 105 2.76 -4.00 23.96
CA ASN A 105 1.64 -4.44 24.78
C ASN A 105 0.44 -4.82 23.90
N LEU A 106 -0.53 -5.56 24.46
CA LEU A 106 -1.69 -6.00 23.67
C LEU A 106 -2.57 -4.84 23.18
N ASN A 107 -2.57 -3.70 23.86
CA ASN A 107 -3.34 -2.52 23.42
C ASN A 107 -2.76 -1.89 22.13
N SER A 108 -1.47 -2.10 21.87
CA SER A 108 -0.77 -1.58 20.69
C SER A 108 -0.69 -2.59 19.54
N ILE A 109 -1.31 -3.77 19.65
CA ILE A 109 -1.18 -4.85 18.65
C ILE A 109 -1.58 -4.40 17.24
N HIS A 110 -2.64 -3.62 17.11
CA HIS A 110 -3.10 -3.11 15.81
C HIS A 110 -2.09 -2.16 15.13
N PHE A 111 -1.24 -1.51 15.92
CA PHE A 111 -0.14 -0.70 15.36
C PHE A 111 0.98 -1.60 14.86
N TRP A 112 1.29 -2.68 15.58
CA TRP A 112 2.25 -3.69 15.17
C TRP A 112 1.84 -4.43 13.89
N GLU A 113 0.56 -4.78 13.75
CA GLU A 113 0.01 -5.40 12.55
C GLU A 113 0.22 -4.54 11.29
N LYS A 114 0.17 -3.21 11.45
CA LYS A 114 0.42 -2.26 10.36
C LYS A 114 1.90 -2.01 10.09
N ALA A 115 2.71 -2.00 11.15
CA ALA A 115 4.12 -1.61 11.07
C ALA A 115 5.02 -2.76 10.59
N ILE A 116 4.71 -3.99 10.97
CA ILE A 116 5.50 -5.18 10.62
C ILE A 116 5.23 -5.58 9.18
N ILE A 117 6.31 -5.78 8.42
CA ILE A 117 6.23 -6.33 7.07
C ILE A 117 6.54 -7.82 7.14
N VAL A 118 5.62 -8.64 6.64
CA VAL A 118 5.84 -10.08 6.54
C VAL A 118 6.45 -10.43 5.19
N LYS A 119 7.48 -11.26 5.21
CA LYS A 119 8.00 -11.96 4.02
C LYS A 119 7.80 -13.45 4.22
N ALA A 120 7.44 -14.18 3.17
CA ALA A 120 7.33 -15.62 3.22
C ALA A 120 8.14 -16.28 2.12
N PHE A 121 8.74 -17.42 2.44
CA PHE A 121 9.37 -18.30 1.46
C PHE A 121 9.05 -19.75 1.79
N SER A 122 8.92 -20.57 0.75
CA SER A 122 8.72 -22.01 0.90
C SER A 122 9.92 -22.75 0.35
N THR A 123 10.48 -23.65 1.16
CA THR A 123 11.64 -24.47 0.81
C THR A 123 11.43 -25.87 1.36
N ASN A 124 11.58 -26.92 0.54
CA ASN A 124 11.54 -28.32 0.98
C ASN A 124 10.31 -28.70 1.82
N GLY A 125 9.13 -28.16 1.48
CA GLY A 125 7.89 -28.46 2.20
C GLY A 125 7.73 -27.73 3.55
N THR A 126 8.66 -26.84 3.90
CA THR A 126 8.46 -25.88 4.99
C THR A 126 8.03 -24.52 4.43
N LEU A 127 7.21 -23.82 5.20
CA LEU A 127 6.84 -22.44 4.95
C LEU A 127 7.45 -21.61 6.08
N THR A 128 8.30 -20.65 5.73
CA THR A 128 8.99 -19.80 6.70
C THR A 128 8.54 -18.36 6.51
N PHE A 129 8.09 -17.76 7.61
CA PHE A 129 7.72 -16.35 7.68
C PHE A 129 8.85 -15.56 8.36
N ILE A 130 9.23 -14.44 7.75
CA ILE A 130 10.15 -13.45 8.32
C ILE A 130 9.35 -12.22 8.64
N LEU A 131 9.32 -11.86 9.92
CA LEU A 131 8.73 -10.62 10.40
C LEU A 131 9.80 -9.53 10.40
N VAL A 132 9.63 -8.53 9.53
CA VAL A 132 10.52 -7.37 9.47
C VAL A 132 9.96 -6.31 10.41
N ILE A 133 10.54 -6.23 11.60
CA ILE A 133 10.16 -5.29 12.66
C ILE A 133 10.93 -3.98 12.43
N PRO A 134 10.25 -2.82 12.29
CA PRO A 134 10.93 -1.55 12.15
C PRO A 134 11.54 -1.10 13.49
N ILE A 135 12.76 -0.58 13.43
CA ILE A 135 13.40 0.16 14.52
C ILE A 135 13.34 1.63 14.16
N VAL A 136 12.99 2.49 15.11
CA VAL A 136 12.87 3.94 14.89
C VAL A 136 13.94 4.71 15.67
N ALA A 137 14.20 5.93 15.22
CA ALA A 137 15.00 6.89 15.96
C ALA A 137 14.34 7.22 17.31
N GLU A 138 15.15 7.58 18.31
CA GLU A 138 14.64 7.98 19.62
C GLU A 138 13.87 9.31 19.57
N GLN A 139 14.24 10.18 18.63
CA GLN A 139 13.65 11.50 18.47
C GLN A 139 12.42 11.44 17.55
N SER A 140 11.37 12.16 17.93
CA SER A 140 10.21 12.38 17.07
C SER A 140 10.47 13.50 16.08
N TYR A 141 9.94 13.35 14.87
CA TYR A 141 10.06 14.32 13.79
C TYR A 141 8.69 14.83 13.38
N ASN A 142 8.64 16.06 12.88
CA ASN A 142 7.42 16.66 12.37
C ASN A 142 7.29 16.36 10.88
N LEU A 143 6.18 15.72 10.49
CA LEU A 143 5.82 15.54 9.10
C LEU A 143 5.02 16.76 8.62
N LEU A 144 5.62 17.56 7.75
CA LEU A 144 5.05 18.78 7.20
C LEU A 144 4.58 18.55 5.76
N HIS A 145 3.34 18.92 5.49
CA HIS A 145 2.79 18.95 4.14
C HIS A 145 2.90 20.37 3.58
N LEU A 146 3.63 20.52 2.48
CA LEU A 146 3.97 21.80 1.86
C LEU A 146 2.97 22.13 0.74
N TYR A 147 2.10 23.10 1.00
CA TYR A 147 1.16 23.62 0.00
C TYR A 147 1.76 24.81 -0.75
N SER A 148 1.75 24.73 -2.08
CA SER A 148 2.20 25.83 -2.94
C SER A 148 1.08 26.85 -3.10
N ILE A 149 1.24 28.05 -2.55
CA ILE A 149 0.19 29.08 -2.50
C ILE A 149 0.64 30.35 -3.22
N PRO A 150 -0.22 31.00 -4.03
CA PRO A 150 0.13 32.23 -4.73
C PRO A 150 0.25 33.39 -3.75
N ASN A 151 1.29 34.22 -3.94
CA ASN A 151 1.40 35.50 -3.25
C ASN A 151 0.58 36.59 -3.96
N ASN A 152 0.66 37.83 -3.45
CA ASN A 152 -0.06 38.99 -4.02
C ASN A 152 0.32 39.32 -5.48
N ASN A 153 1.44 38.78 -5.98
CA ASN A 153 1.88 38.98 -7.37
C ASN A 153 1.60 37.73 -8.23
N ASP A 154 0.71 36.85 -7.77
CA ASP A 154 0.36 35.58 -8.40
C ASP A 154 1.57 34.66 -8.66
N THR A 155 2.66 34.83 -7.90
CA THR A 155 3.82 33.93 -7.97
C THR A 155 3.69 32.85 -6.89
N ILE A 156 3.92 31.59 -7.29
CA ILE A 156 3.96 30.44 -6.41
C ILE A 156 5.39 29.89 -6.33
N LEU A 157 5.76 29.45 -5.13
CA LEU A 157 6.99 28.70 -4.88
C LEU A 157 6.67 27.22 -4.96
N ILE A 158 7.45 26.49 -5.75
CA ILE A 158 7.28 25.05 -5.96
C ILE A 158 8.33 24.31 -5.15
N PRO A 159 7.94 23.57 -4.10
CA PRO A 159 8.88 22.78 -3.32
C PRO A 159 9.39 21.60 -4.16
N LYS A 160 10.60 21.13 -3.85
CA LYS A 160 11.16 19.93 -4.49
C LYS A 160 10.33 18.69 -4.18
N ASN A 161 9.69 18.61 -3.01
CA ASN A 161 8.81 17.53 -2.59
C ASN A 161 7.64 18.12 -1.79
N PRO A 162 6.38 17.67 -1.99
CA PRO A 162 5.23 18.13 -1.21
C PRO A 162 5.30 17.75 0.28
N ILE A 163 6.16 16.82 0.68
CA ILE A 163 6.29 16.38 2.07
C ILE A 163 7.70 16.66 2.55
N LEU A 164 7.82 17.21 3.76
CA LEU A 164 9.09 17.48 4.45
C LEU A 164 9.04 16.85 5.84
N ILE A 165 10.10 16.15 6.22
CA ILE A 165 10.29 15.65 7.58
C ILE A 165 11.29 16.60 8.26
N LEU A 166 10.87 17.19 9.38
CA LEU A 166 11.63 18.21 10.09
C LEU A 166 11.98 17.75 11.51
N GLY A 167 13.27 17.70 11.80
CA GLY A 167 13.82 17.52 13.14
C GLY A 167 14.26 18.86 13.76
N ASN A 168 15.05 18.79 14.82
CA ASN A 168 15.55 19.98 15.51
C ASN A 168 16.59 20.75 14.67
N ASP A 169 17.53 20.03 14.07
CA ASP A 169 18.67 20.56 13.31
C ASP A 169 18.85 19.88 11.95
N GLU A 170 18.01 18.90 11.63
CA GLU A 170 18.02 18.15 10.38
C GLU A 170 16.65 18.08 9.71
N PHE A 171 16.66 17.83 8.41
CA PHE A 171 15.45 17.62 7.62
C PHE A 171 15.69 16.56 6.54
N ALA A 172 14.61 15.95 6.06
CA ALA A 172 14.67 14.99 4.97
C ALA A 172 13.42 15.09 4.09
N TYR A 173 13.59 14.75 2.81
CA TYR A 173 12.49 14.56 1.88
C TYR A 173 12.27 13.05 1.68
N PRO A 174 11.06 12.52 1.89
CA PRO A 174 10.80 11.11 1.72
C PRO A 174 10.83 10.75 0.22
N HIS A 175 11.54 9.69 -0.13
CA HIS A 175 11.60 9.13 -1.48
C HIS A 175 10.35 8.29 -1.82
N GLU A 176 9.73 7.73 -0.79
CA GLU A 176 8.55 6.87 -0.87
C GLU A 176 7.49 7.34 0.14
N PRO A 177 6.20 7.06 -0.10
CA PRO A 177 5.14 7.46 0.81
C PRO A 177 5.35 6.83 2.19
N CYS A 178 5.21 7.65 3.24
CA CYS A 178 5.25 7.17 4.61
C CYS A 178 4.01 6.32 4.92
N THR A 179 4.14 5.35 5.82
CA THR A 179 3.05 4.45 6.21
C THR A 179 2.31 5.01 7.42
N ASP A 180 1.01 5.28 7.25
CA ASP A 180 0.13 5.70 8.34
C ASP A 180 -0.13 4.54 9.31
N ILE A 181 0.22 4.74 10.59
CA ILE A 181 -0.01 3.73 11.63
C ILE A 181 -1.23 4.10 12.47
N ALA A 182 -1.26 5.37 12.92
CA ALA A 182 -2.36 5.97 13.67
C ALA A 182 -2.70 7.36 13.09
N LYS A 183 -3.72 8.02 13.64
CA LYS A 183 -4.20 9.33 13.15
C LYS A 183 -3.08 10.38 13.07
N ASP A 184 -2.15 10.35 14.01
CA ASP A 184 -1.07 11.34 14.16
C ASP A 184 0.33 10.71 14.16
N ASN A 185 0.44 9.40 13.86
CA ASN A 185 1.72 8.68 13.87
C ASN A 185 1.96 8.00 12.52
N VAL A 186 3.09 8.33 11.91
CA VAL A 186 3.48 7.87 10.57
C VAL A 186 4.91 7.34 10.64
N ILE A 187 5.20 6.25 9.92
CA ILE A 187 6.55 5.70 9.79
C ILE A 187 7.06 5.94 8.38
N CYS A 188 8.18 6.66 8.28
CA CYS A 188 8.88 6.91 7.03
C CYS A 188 10.17 6.07 6.96
N LYS A 189 10.58 5.69 5.76
CA LYS A 189 11.76 4.85 5.49
C LYS A 189 12.67 5.51 4.46
N HIS A 190 13.93 5.07 4.42
CA HIS A 190 14.93 5.51 3.43
C HIS A 190 15.09 7.04 3.36
N LEU A 191 15.29 7.66 4.53
CA LEU A 191 15.46 9.11 4.65
C LEU A 191 16.92 9.50 4.46
N GLU A 192 17.13 10.50 3.61
CA GLU A 192 18.43 11.15 3.42
C GLU A 192 18.45 12.45 4.21
N TRP A 193 18.99 12.38 5.43
CA TRP A 193 19.07 13.51 6.34
C TRP A 193 20.06 14.57 5.86
N GLN A 194 19.63 15.82 5.96
CA GLN A 194 20.42 17.00 5.65
C GLN A 194 20.36 17.96 6.83
N THR A 195 21.48 18.63 7.13
CA THR A 195 21.52 19.65 8.17
C THR A 195 20.74 20.88 7.72
N ILE A 196 19.86 21.41 8.58
CA ILE A 196 19.16 22.66 8.30
C ILE A 196 20.18 23.81 8.30
N LEU A 197 21.12 23.81 9.25
CA LEU A 197 22.15 24.84 9.35
C LEU A 197 23.00 24.90 8.07
N HIS A 198 23.10 26.08 7.48
CA HIS A 198 23.82 26.34 6.22
C HIS A 198 23.32 25.53 5.01
N SER A 199 22.08 25.03 5.05
CA SER A 199 21.48 24.35 3.92
C SER A 199 21.37 25.28 2.70
N THR A 200 21.64 24.73 1.52
CA THR A 200 21.35 25.39 0.24
C THR A 200 19.95 25.07 -0.28
N ASP A 201 19.19 24.26 0.47
CA ASP A 201 17.82 23.93 0.13
C ASP A 201 16.87 25.11 0.40
N CYS A 202 16.09 25.43 -0.63
CA CYS A 202 15.13 26.53 -0.62
C CYS A 202 14.17 26.48 0.59
N ILE A 203 13.61 25.32 0.91
CA ILE A 203 12.62 25.21 2.00
C ILE A 203 13.32 25.28 3.37
N ALA A 204 14.49 24.65 3.50
CA ALA A 204 15.28 24.76 4.73
C ALA A 204 15.66 26.21 5.04
N GLN A 205 16.06 27.00 4.04
CA GLN A 205 16.36 28.43 4.20
C GLN A 205 15.12 29.22 4.63
N LEU A 206 13.95 28.91 4.07
CA LEU A 206 12.68 29.53 4.47
C LEU A 206 12.32 29.26 5.93
N ILE A 207 12.52 28.03 6.40
CA ILE A 207 12.28 27.64 7.80
C ILE A 207 13.22 28.41 8.74
N GLN A 208 14.45 28.66 8.31
CA GLN A 208 15.42 29.48 9.04
C GLN A 208 15.17 30.99 8.94
N HIS A 209 14.07 31.42 8.29
CA HIS A 209 13.79 32.83 8.02
C HIS A 209 14.90 33.53 7.23
N GLN A 210 15.70 32.77 6.49
CA GLN A 210 16.71 33.30 5.57
C GLN A 210 16.07 33.64 4.24
N GLU A 211 16.74 34.51 3.47
CA GLU A 211 16.32 34.78 2.11
C GLU A 211 16.67 33.57 1.24
N PRO A 212 15.68 32.90 0.61
CA PRO A 212 15.94 31.61 0.01
C PRO A 212 16.51 31.77 -1.39
N HIS A 213 17.57 31.03 -1.66
CA HIS A 213 18.22 30.90 -2.96
C HIS A 213 17.81 29.58 -3.60
N ASN A 214 17.95 29.47 -4.93
CA ASN A 214 17.66 28.23 -5.68
C ASN A 214 16.21 27.70 -5.58
N CYS A 215 15.26 28.54 -5.22
CA CYS A 215 13.84 28.20 -5.28
C CYS A 215 13.32 28.21 -6.72
N THR A 216 12.40 27.29 -7.02
CA THR A 216 11.67 27.30 -8.28
C THR A 216 10.39 28.11 -8.10
N TYR A 217 10.25 29.19 -8.87
CA TYR A 217 9.05 30.02 -8.90
C TYR A 217 8.35 29.93 -10.25
N THR A 218 7.03 30.00 -10.23
CA THR A 218 6.16 30.04 -11.41
C THR A 218 4.98 30.96 -11.15
N THR A 219 4.34 31.42 -12.21
CA THR A 219 3.18 32.31 -12.13
C THR A 219 1.91 31.48 -12.20
N ALA A 220 1.07 31.63 -11.19
CA ALA A 220 -0.26 31.06 -11.12
C ALA A 220 -1.27 31.93 -11.87
N SER A 221 -2.23 31.29 -12.51
CA SER A 221 -3.38 31.92 -13.15
C SER A 221 -4.63 31.25 -12.63
N TYR A 222 -5.55 32.05 -12.12
CA TYR A 222 -6.84 31.63 -11.66
C TYR A 222 -7.78 32.80 -11.83
N ASP A 223 -8.99 32.58 -12.34
CA ASP A 223 -10.01 33.62 -12.50
C ASP A 223 -11.05 33.54 -11.39
N ASN A 224 -11.26 32.34 -10.85
CA ASN A 224 -12.16 32.06 -9.76
C ASN A 224 -11.41 31.84 -8.44
N ASN A 225 -12.15 31.92 -7.33
CA ASN A 225 -11.60 31.59 -6.02
C ASN A 225 -11.35 30.09 -5.92
N ILE A 226 -10.25 29.74 -5.29
CA ILE A 226 -9.89 28.35 -5.01
C ILE A 226 -10.25 28.08 -3.56
N VAL A 227 -10.95 26.98 -3.32
CA VAL A 227 -11.29 26.49 -1.98
C VAL A 227 -10.91 25.03 -1.95
N GLN A 228 -9.86 24.69 -1.21
CA GLN A 228 -9.35 23.33 -1.09
C GLN A 228 -9.38 22.88 0.37
N GLN A 229 -9.99 21.72 0.62
CA GLN A 229 -9.94 21.08 1.93
C GLN A 229 -8.55 20.44 2.12
N ILE A 230 -7.91 20.70 3.25
CA ILE A 230 -6.58 20.16 3.59
C ILE A 230 -6.60 19.14 4.72
N LYS A 231 -7.56 19.26 5.64
CA LYS A 231 -7.79 18.32 6.74
C LYS A 231 -9.28 18.26 7.06
N GLU A 232 -9.67 17.36 7.95
CA GLU A 232 -10.97 17.45 8.63
C GLU A 232 -11.08 18.87 9.22
N ASN A 233 -12.05 19.65 8.74
CA ASN A 233 -12.39 20.99 9.23
C ASN A 233 -11.44 22.14 8.87
N SER A 234 -10.48 21.93 7.97
CA SER A 234 -9.57 22.99 7.54
C SER A 234 -9.53 23.10 6.02
N TRP A 235 -9.65 24.33 5.54
CA TRP A 235 -9.65 24.68 4.13
C TRP A 235 -8.66 25.81 3.85
N ILE A 236 -7.85 25.66 2.80
CA ILE A 236 -7.13 26.76 2.19
C ILE A 236 -8.08 27.45 1.22
N VAL A 237 -8.19 28.77 1.35
CA VAL A 237 -8.98 29.58 0.43
C VAL A 237 -8.11 30.66 -0.17
N ILE A 238 -8.19 30.79 -1.49
CA ILE A 238 -7.47 31.78 -2.30
C ILE A 238 -8.52 32.63 -3.01
N MET A 239 -8.63 33.89 -2.61
CA MET A 239 -9.56 34.87 -3.19
C MET A 239 -8.82 35.88 -4.07
N LYS A 240 -9.16 35.91 -5.36
CA LYS A 240 -8.60 36.87 -6.33
C LYS A 240 -9.07 38.29 -6.07
N GLN A 241 -10.36 38.43 -5.73
CA GLN A 241 -11.02 39.69 -5.47
C GLN A 241 -11.53 39.74 -4.03
N GLU A 242 -11.81 40.95 -3.52
CA GLU A 242 -12.36 41.10 -2.18
C GLU A 242 -13.79 40.56 -2.12
N GLU A 243 -14.06 39.67 -1.19
CA GLU A 243 -15.34 38.98 -1.09
C GLU A 243 -15.85 38.85 0.33
N VAL A 244 -17.17 38.76 0.44
CA VAL A 244 -17.86 38.60 1.71
C VAL A 244 -17.88 37.11 2.08
N VAL A 245 -17.17 36.78 3.14
CA VAL A 245 -17.26 35.50 3.85
C VAL A 245 -18.31 35.64 4.93
N LYS A 246 -19.34 34.79 4.87
CA LYS A 246 -20.41 34.74 5.86
C LYS A 246 -20.23 33.50 6.74
N THR A 247 -19.92 33.71 8.01
CA THR A 247 -19.82 32.64 9.01
C THR A 247 -21.10 32.63 9.84
N ILE A 248 -21.77 31.49 9.92
CA ILE A 248 -22.99 31.30 10.71
C ILE A 248 -22.71 30.22 11.74
N CYS A 249 -22.67 30.59 13.02
CA CYS A 249 -22.44 29.67 14.13
C CYS A 249 -23.64 29.73 15.09
N ASN A 250 -24.41 28.65 15.20
CA ASN A 250 -25.69 28.65 15.91
C ASN A 250 -26.62 29.79 15.42
N ASN A 251 -26.79 30.85 16.23
CA ASN A 251 -27.60 32.04 15.91
C ASN A 251 -26.75 33.26 15.52
N ASP A 252 -25.43 33.18 15.67
CA ASP A 252 -24.52 34.28 15.39
C ASP A 252 -24.13 34.28 13.92
N VAL A 253 -24.33 35.40 13.26
CA VAL A 253 -23.94 35.61 11.86
C VAL A 253 -22.88 36.69 11.81
N GLN A 254 -21.70 36.33 11.31
CA GLN A 254 -20.59 37.24 11.09
C GLN A 254 -20.31 37.37 9.60
N TYR A 255 -20.08 38.60 9.15
CA TYR A 255 -19.68 38.92 7.79
C TYR A 255 -18.28 39.53 7.83
N GLN A 256 -17.38 39.01 7.02
CA GLN A 256 -16.01 39.52 6.89
C GLN A 256 -15.71 39.70 5.41
N ARG A 257 -15.00 40.78 5.05
CA ARG A 257 -14.50 40.98 3.70
C ARG A 257 -13.04 40.58 3.65
N ASN A 258 -12.74 39.57 2.84
CA ASN A 258 -11.41 39.00 2.74
C ASN A 258 -10.92 39.06 1.30
N LYS A 259 -9.60 39.24 1.12
CA LYS A 259 -8.90 39.16 -0.15
C LYS A 259 -7.57 38.44 0.08
N GLY A 260 -7.12 37.68 -0.91
CA GLY A 260 -5.85 36.94 -0.84
C GLY A 260 -6.04 35.55 -0.26
N VAL A 261 -5.03 35.06 0.45
CA VAL A 261 -4.97 33.67 0.93
C VAL A 261 -5.24 33.63 2.43
N PHE A 262 -6.12 32.73 2.85
CA PHE A 262 -6.40 32.49 4.26
C PHE A 262 -6.71 31.02 4.51
N LEU A 263 -6.38 30.59 5.73
CA LEU A 263 -6.75 29.29 6.26
C LEU A 263 -8.07 29.45 7.03
N ILE A 264 -9.09 28.71 6.63
CA ILE A 264 -10.34 28.62 7.38
C ILE A 264 -10.35 27.32 8.16
N THR A 265 -10.56 27.42 9.47
CA THR A 265 -10.89 26.29 10.33
C THR A 265 -12.32 26.46 10.83
N ILE A 266 -13.17 25.46 10.64
CA ILE A 266 -14.61 25.54 10.96
C ILE A 266 -14.93 24.65 12.16
N ASP A 267 -15.50 25.26 13.20
CA ASP A 267 -15.97 24.55 14.38
C ASP A 267 -17.32 23.85 14.14
N ASN A 268 -17.65 22.89 15.00
CA ASN A 268 -18.72 21.90 14.79
C ASN A 268 -20.14 22.39 14.61
N ASN A 269 -20.41 23.65 14.87
CA ASN A 269 -21.75 24.23 14.75
C ASN A 269 -21.75 25.44 13.81
N CYS A 270 -20.68 25.58 13.04
CA CYS A 270 -20.47 26.70 12.13
C CYS A 270 -20.59 26.23 10.69
N LYS A 271 -21.18 27.08 9.86
CA LYS A 271 -21.17 26.98 8.41
C LYS A 271 -20.57 28.26 7.85
N VAL A 272 -19.62 28.11 6.93
CA VAL A 272 -18.97 29.25 6.27
C VAL A 272 -19.42 29.28 4.82
N GLN A 273 -20.04 30.38 4.42
CA GLN A 273 -20.49 30.60 3.06
C GLN A 273 -19.55 31.58 2.35
N ILE A 274 -19.07 31.17 1.18
CA ILE A 274 -18.21 31.94 0.29
C ILE A 274 -18.84 31.88 -1.10
N ARG A 275 -19.44 32.99 -1.55
CA ARG A 275 -20.32 33.02 -2.73
C ARG A 275 -21.39 31.92 -2.66
N ASP A 276 -21.34 30.99 -3.62
CA ASP A 276 -22.27 29.87 -3.79
C ASP A 276 -21.80 28.59 -3.09
N ARG A 277 -20.62 28.61 -2.45
CA ARG A 277 -20.06 27.47 -1.73
C ARG A 277 -20.37 27.57 -0.24
N VAL A 278 -20.82 26.47 0.35
CA VAL A 278 -21.05 26.34 1.79
C VAL A 278 -20.11 25.28 2.34
N LEU A 279 -19.29 25.67 3.29
CA LEU A 279 -18.34 24.81 3.99
C LEU A 279 -18.93 24.42 5.35
N MET A 280 -18.96 23.13 5.64
CA MET A 280 -19.48 22.56 6.89
C MET A 280 -18.59 21.42 7.37
N THR A 281 -18.59 21.19 8.68
CA THR A 281 -17.90 20.06 9.33
C THR A 281 -18.90 19.06 9.91
N HIS A 282 -18.46 17.80 10.03
CA HIS A 282 -19.18 16.73 10.71
C HIS A 282 -18.51 16.24 12.03
N LYS A 283 -17.38 16.81 12.51
CA LYS A 283 -16.59 16.24 13.65
C LYS A 283 -15.84 17.27 14.49
N ARG A 284 -15.92 17.18 15.84
CA ARG A 284 -15.43 18.22 16.80
C ARG A 284 -13.92 18.42 16.70
N TYR A 285 -13.46 19.67 16.61
CA TYR A 285 -12.03 20.03 16.59
C TYR A 285 -11.65 20.94 17.77
N ILE A 286 -10.37 20.84 18.17
CA ILE A 286 -9.69 21.62 19.22
C ILE A 286 -8.61 22.47 18.53
N HIS A 287 -8.63 23.76 18.81
CA HIS A 287 -7.77 24.80 18.22
C HIS A 287 -6.28 24.43 18.13
N GLN A 288 -5.68 24.59 16.94
CA GLN A 288 -4.22 24.64 16.76
C GLN A 288 -3.90 25.79 15.80
N ARG A 289 -3.18 26.80 16.29
CA ARG A 289 -2.68 27.94 15.50
C ARG A 289 -1.17 27.93 15.56
N GLU A 290 -0.51 27.57 14.46
CA GLU A 290 0.81 28.09 14.13
C GLU A 290 0.87 28.35 12.62
N THR A 291 0.70 29.61 12.24
CA THR A 291 1.06 30.09 10.90
C THR A 291 2.44 30.72 11.02
N ILE A 292 3.47 30.09 10.44
CA ILE A 292 4.82 30.66 10.39
C ILE A 292 4.83 31.72 9.27
N PRO A 293 5.00 33.02 9.59
CA PRO A 293 5.06 34.05 8.56
C PRO A 293 6.39 33.94 7.80
N LEU A 294 6.32 33.66 6.50
CA LEU A 294 7.51 33.63 5.65
C LEU A 294 8.09 35.05 5.48
N PRO A 295 9.43 35.22 5.47
CA PRO A 295 10.07 36.51 5.24
C PRO A 295 9.74 37.07 3.85
N ARG A 296 9.62 38.40 3.76
CA ARG A 296 9.37 39.11 2.50
C ARG A 296 10.66 39.18 1.67
N SER A 297 10.80 38.35 0.63
CA SER A 297 11.93 38.44 -0.29
C SER A 297 11.68 39.47 -1.41
N ASN A 298 12.61 40.43 -1.51
CA ASN A 298 12.64 41.51 -2.51
C ASN A 298 13.81 41.27 -3.48
N HIS A 299 13.71 40.31 -4.39
CA HIS A 299 14.73 40.16 -5.44
C HIS A 299 14.20 39.71 -6.80
N ASN A 300 14.96 40.03 -7.84
CA ASN A 300 14.72 39.67 -9.24
C ASN A 300 14.81 38.16 -9.42
N ARG A 301 13.66 37.49 -9.34
CA ARG A 301 13.51 36.04 -9.43
C ARG A 301 13.69 35.58 -10.88
N LYS A 302 14.41 34.46 -11.08
CA LYS A 302 14.29 33.68 -12.31
C LYS A 302 12.90 33.03 -12.31
N ILE A 303 11.93 33.75 -12.87
CA ILE A 303 10.57 33.25 -13.06
C ILE A 303 10.63 32.26 -14.23
N SER A 304 10.21 31.02 -14.00
CA SER A 304 9.99 30.09 -15.12
C SER A 304 8.88 30.68 -16.01
N PRO A 305 9.02 30.73 -17.34
CA PRO A 305 8.00 31.30 -18.23
C PRO A 305 6.67 30.51 -18.23
N THR A 306 6.65 29.33 -17.59
CA THR A 306 5.49 28.47 -17.47
C THR A 306 4.42 29.13 -16.60
N LYS A 307 3.23 29.35 -17.18
CA LYS A 307 2.02 29.80 -16.50
C LYS A 307 1.18 28.58 -16.14
N ILE A 308 0.72 28.46 -14.90
CA ILE A 308 -0.08 27.32 -14.42
C ILE A 308 -1.50 27.78 -14.15
N GLU A 309 -2.48 27.07 -14.70
CA GLU A 309 -3.89 27.28 -14.38
C GLU A 309 -4.25 26.50 -13.12
N LEU A 310 -4.60 27.21 -12.04
CA LEU A 310 -4.88 26.60 -10.73
C LEU A 310 -6.34 26.14 -10.57
N GLU A 311 -7.25 26.52 -11.47
CA GLU A 311 -8.71 26.38 -11.24
C GLU A 311 -9.17 24.93 -11.08
N ASN A 312 -8.45 23.99 -11.71
CA ASN A 312 -8.79 22.56 -11.72
C ASN A 312 -7.66 21.67 -11.17
N VAL A 313 -6.60 22.25 -10.61
CA VAL A 313 -5.44 21.50 -10.14
C VAL A 313 -5.50 21.41 -8.63
N ASN A 314 -5.52 20.17 -8.11
CA ASN A 314 -5.31 19.95 -6.68
C ASN A 314 -3.90 20.46 -6.32
N LEU A 315 -3.79 21.33 -5.31
CA LEU A 315 -2.53 21.91 -4.85
C LEU A 315 -1.46 20.84 -4.50
N ASP A 316 -1.89 19.62 -4.17
CA ASP A 316 -1.00 18.48 -3.86
C ASP A 316 -0.31 17.94 -5.12
N THR A 317 -0.98 18.01 -6.27
CA THR A 317 -0.53 17.44 -7.56
C THR A 317 0.23 18.42 -8.44
N LEU A 318 0.43 19.64 -7.95
CA LEU A 318 0.93 20.74 -8.76
C LEU A 318 2.36 20.52 -9.29
N LYS A 319 3.17 19.76 -8.55
CA LYS A 319 4.50 19.32 -8.99
C LYS A 319 4.44 18.36 -10.19
N ASP A 320 3.46 17.46 -10.22
CA ASP A 320 3.32 16.47 -11.29
C ASP A 320 2.83 17.14 -12.58
N VAL A 321 1.89 18.08 -12.45
CA VAL A 321 1.45 18.95 -13.55
C VAL A 321 2.63 19.72 -14.14
N LEU A 322 3.54 20.21 -13.30
CA LEU A 322 4.74 20.92 -13.73
C LEU A 322 5.76 20.04 -14.44
N LYS A 323 5.95 18.79 -13.99
CA LYS A 323 6.81 17.82 -14.69
C LYS A 323 6.25 17.55 -16.07
N GLN A 324 4.95 17.28 -16.16
CA GLN A 324 4.28 17.05 -17.42
C GLN A 324 4.38 18.25 -18.36
N ALA A 325 4.19 19.48 -17.85
CA ALA A 325 4.34 20.70 -18.63
C ALA A 325 5.78 20.94 -19.12
N LYS A 326 6.80 20.55 -18.35
CA LYS A 326 8.22 20.64 -18.76
C LYS A 326 8.59 19.57 -19.79
N GLU A 327 8.04 18.36 -19.69
CA GLU A 327 8.20 17.32 -20.71
C GLU A 327 7.56 17.71 -22.04
N ILE A 328 6.46 18.47 -21.99
CA ILE A 328 5.81 19.03 -23.20
C ILE A 328 6.60 20.20 -23.79
N GLN A 329 7.42 20.90 -22.99
CA GLN A 329 8.27 22.03 -23.41
C GLN A 329 9.70 21.63 -23.81
N VAL A 330 9.95 20.35 -24.13
CA VAL A 330 11.18 20.01 -24.87
C VAL A 330 11.16 20.84 -26.16
N PRO A 331 12.24 21.59 -26.46
CA PRO A 331 12.26 22.44 -27.65
C PRO A 331 12.01 21.57 -28.88
N ASP A 332 11.30 22.11 -29.87
CA ASP A 332 11.42 21.70 -31.28
C ASP A 332 12.89 21.87 -31.72
N GLU A 333 13.81 21.08 -31.16
CA GLU A 333 15.07 20.74 -31.81
C GLU A 333 14.71 19.63 -32.78
N ASP A 334 14.53 20.04 -34.04
CA ASP A 334 14.45 19.21 -35.22
C ASP A 334 13.76 17.87 -34.98
N LEU A 335 12.44 17.85 -35.23
CA LEU A 335 11.75 16.68 -35.75
C LEU A 335 12.49 16.22 -37.02
N ASN A 336 13.62 15.53 -36.81
CA ASN A 336 14.11 14.51 -37.69
C ASN A 336 12.94 13.56 -37.82
N LEU A 337 12.23 13.72 -38.93
CA LEU A 337 11.34 12.72 -39.49
C LEU A 337 12.01 11.39 -39.17
N ILE A 338 11.41 10.60 -38.26
CA ILE A 338 11.82 9.22 -38.10
C ILE A 338 11.47 8.62 -39.45
N SER A 339 12.47 8.58 -40.33
CA SER A 339 12.43 7.89 -41.60
C SER A 339 12.19 6.45 -41.25
N THR A 340 10.91 6.07 -41.21
CA THR A 340 10.41 4.70 -41.13
C THR A 340 10.66 3.99 -42.46
N THR A 341 11.85 4.20 -43.02
CA THR A 341 12.43 3.35 -44.04
C THR A 341 13.02 2.15 -43.29
N PRO A 342 12.40 0.97 -43.36
CA PRO A 342 12.98 -0.22 -42.74
C PRO A 342 14.39 -0.41 -43.29
N SER A 343 15.34 -0.71 -42.41
CA SER A 343 16.70 -1.00 -42.84
C SER A 343 16.66 -2.17 -43.83
N TRP A 344 17.39 -2.07 -44.95
CA TRP A 344 17.50 -3.13 -45.97
C TRP A 344 17.68 -4.56 -45.40
N PRO A 345 18.44 -4.79 -44.31
CA PRO A 345 18.51 -6.11 -43.69
C PRO A 345 17.18 -6.60 -43.12
N SER A 346 16.32 -5.72 -42.59
CA SER A 346 14.97 -6.08 -42.13
C SER A 346 14.09 -6.54 -43.28
N VAL A 347 14.15 -5.85 -44.44
CA VAL A 347 13.38 -6.21 -45.64
C VAL A 347 13.83 -7.57 -46.20
N LEU A 348 15.14 -7.82 -46.25
CA LEU A 348 15.69 -9.12 -46.66
C LEU A 348 15.23 -10.25 -45.74
N LEU A 349 15.17 -10.00 -44.43
CA LEU A 349 14.73 -11.00 -43.45
C LEU A 349 13.25 -11.38 -43.64
N TYR A 350 12.38 -10.41 -43.96
CA TYR A 350 10.98 -10.69 -44.30
C TYR A 350 10.83 -11.49 -45.60
N ILE A 351 11.66 -11.22 -46.62
CA ILE A 351 11.65 -11.98 -47.88
C ILE A 351 12.05 -13.43 -47.63
N ILE A 352 13.07 -13.68 -46.78
CA ILE A 352 13.51 -15.03 -46.42
C ILE A 352 12.42 -15.79 -45.67
N ILE A 353 11.74 -15.14 -44.72
CA ILE A 353 10.63 -15.76 -43.97
C ILE A 353 9.48 -16.13 -44.91
N LEU A 354 9.11 -15.24 -45.83
CA LEU A 354 8.06 -15.51 -46.80
C LEU A 354 8.43 -16.63 -47.78
N ALA A 355 9.69 -16.70 -48.22
CA ALA A 355 10.18 -17.81 -49.05
C ALA A 355 10.19 -19.14 -48.29
N ALA A 356 10.57 -19.15 -47.01
CA ALA A 356 10.54 -20.33 -46.17
C ALA A 356 9.09 -20.82 -45.92
N ALA A 357 8.17 -19.89 -45.66
CA ALA A 357 6.75 -20.22 -45.51
C ALA A 357 6.14 -20.75 -46.83
N GLY A 358 6.48 -20.14 -47.97
CA GLY A 358 6.03 -20.59 -49.29
C GLY A 358 6.54 -21.99 -49.65
N THR A 359 7.80 -22.29 -49.35
CA THR A 359 8.38 -23.63 -49.60
C THR A 359 7.80 -24.70 -48.68
N ALA A 360 7.50 -24.37 -47.42
CA ALA A 360 6.80 -25.25 -46.49
C ALA A 360 5.36 -25.54 -46.92
N ALA A 361 4.61 -24.51 -47.31
CA ALA A 361 3.26 -24.64 -47.82
C ALA A 361 3.21 -25.47 -49.12
N TYR A 362 4.14 -25.22 -50.05
CA TYR A 362 4.27 -25.99 -51.28
C TYR A 362 4.56 -27.47 -51.01
N LYS A 363 5.53 -27.78 -50.12
CA LYS A 363 5.82 -29.17 -49.71
C LYS A 363 4.62 -29.86 -49.06
N PHE A 364 3.81 -29.13 -48.30
CA PHE A 364 2.63 -29.67 -47.64
C PHE A 364 1.48 -29.93 -48.62
N TRP A 365 1.33 -29.08 -49.64
CA TRP A 365 0.26 -29.22 -50.65
C TRP A 365 0.60 -30.17 -51.80
N TRP A 366 1.88 -30.33 -52.14
CA TRP A 366 2.32 -31.18 -53.25
C TRP A 366 2.78 -32.58 -52.84
N LYS A 367 2.70 -32.96 -51.56
CA LYS A 367 2.89 -34.37 -51.19
C LYS A 367 1.62 -35.15 -51.59
N PRO A 368 1.63 -35.97 -52.66
CA PRO A 368 0.44 -36.69 -53.07
C PRO A 368 0.07 -37.65 -51.94
N ARG A 369 -1.20 -37.60 -51.51
CA ARG A 369 -1.82 -38.63 -50.68
C ARG A 369 -1.89 -39.92 -51.50
N SER A 370 -0.79 -40.66 -51.58
CA SER A 370 -0.79 -42.04 -52.08
C SER A 370 -1.25 -42.96 -50.96
N ALA A 371 -2.24 -43.77 -51.29
CA ALA A 371 -2.91 -44.77 -50.47
C ALA A 371 -1.99 -45.74 -49.73
N GLN A 372 -2.40 -46.13 -48.52
CA GLN A 372 -2.13 -47.44 -47.89
C GLN A 372 -3.08 -47.54 -46.67
N THR A 373 -4.25 -48.19 -46.79
CA THR A 373 -4.52 -49.64 -46.82
C THR A 373 -4.39 -50.29 -45.44
N SER A 374 -5.53 -50.69 -44.91
CA SER A 374 -5.75 -51.53 -43.72
C SER A 374 -5.11 -52.92 -43.84
N ALA A 375 -4.63 -53.47 -42.71
CA ALA A 375 -4.67 -54.92 -42.43
C ALA A 375 -4.50 -55.19 -40.92
N GLN A 376 -5.42 -55.97 -40.36
CA GLN A 376 -5.40 -56.62 -39.04
C GLN A 376 -4.34 -57.73 -38.95
N GLN A 377 -3.79 -57.99 -37.76
CA GLN A 377 -3.95 -59.27 -37.04
C GLN A 377 -3.41 -59.25 -35.58
N PRO A 378 -3.84 -60.19 -34.70
CA PRO A 378 -3.74 -60.16 -33.23
C PRO A 378 -2.68 -61.08 -32.59
N GLU A 379 -2.36 -60.78 -31.30
CA GLU A 379 -1.87 -61.62 -30.17
C GLU A 379 -0.53 -62.41 -30.27
N PRO A 380 0.12 -62.85 -29.15
CA PRO A 380 -0.20 -62.71 -27.71
C PRO A 380 0.96 -62.28 -26.76
N GLU A 381 0.56 -62.04 -25.50
CA GLU A 381 1.27 -62.22 -24.21
C GLU A 381 2.80 -62.02 -24.10
N GLU A 382 3.21 -61.06 -23.26
CA GLU A 382 4.10 -61.41 -22.14
C GLU A 382 3.95 -60.43 -20.95
N ILE A 383 3.90 -61.05 -19.78
CA ILE A 383 3.70 -60.49 -18.44
C ILE A 383 4.99 -59.80 -17.98
N GLN A 384 4.92 -58.59 -17.40
CA GLN A 384 5.74 -58.23 -16.22
C GLN A 384 5.34 -56.92 -15.53
N LEU A 385 5.09 -57.08 -14.23
CA LEU A 385 5.34 -56.19 -13.08
C LEU A 385 4.95 -54.70 -13.12
N GLN A 386 3.82 -54.41 -12.47
CA GLN A 386 3.76 -53.66 -11.21
C GLN A 386 4.69 -52.43 -11.08
N GLN A 387 4.18 -51.25 -11.45
CA GLN A 387 4.55 -49.99 -10.80
C GLN A 387 3.33 -49.06 -10.70
N GLN A 388 3.03 -48.73 -9.45
CA GLN A 388 1.91 -47.96 -8.95
C GLN A 388 2.11 -46.46 -9.29
N PRO A 389 1.17 -45.78 -9.97
CA PRO A 389 1.29 -44.35 -10.20
C PRO A 389 0.86 -43.55 -8.97
N SER A 390 1.75 -42.66 -8.54
CA SER A 390 1.49 -41.52 -7.65
C SER A 390 0.34 -40.68 -8.20
N ALA A 391 -0.71 -40.54 -7.40
CA ALA A 391 -1.79 -39.59 -7.66
C ALA A 391 -1.25 -38.17 -7.55
N ARG A 392 -0.90 -37.56 -8.69
CA ARG A 392 -0.74 -36.11 -8.82
C ARG A 392 -2.11 -35.46 -8.87
N LEU A 393 -2.53 -34.85 -7.76
CA LEU A 393 -3.62 -33.87 -7.72
C LEU A 393 -3.16 -32.60 -8.44
N HIS A 394 -3.63 -32.40 -9.67
CA HIS A 394 -3.58 -31.12 -10.37
C HIS A 394 -4.82 -30.31 -9.99
N LEU A 395 -4.68 -29.37 -9.04
CA LEU A 395 -5.68 -28.32 -8.83
C LEU A 395 -5.48 -27.23 -9.88
N LYS A 396 -6.40 -27.18 -10.84
CA LYS A 396 -6.51 -26.10 -11.83
C LYS A 396 -7.20 -24.93 -11.13
N GLY A 397 -6.43 -23.95 -10.66
CA GLY A 397 -6.97 -22.71 -10.11
C GLY A 397 -7.76 -21.95 -11.18
N GLY A 398 -9.05 -21.78 -10.94
CA GLY A 398 -9.92 -20.90 -11.73
C GLY A 398 -9.58 -19.45 -11.42
N GLY A 399 -9.35 -18.66 -12.47
CA GLY A 399 -9.26 -17.22 -12.36
C GLY A 399 -10.64 -16.63 -12.07
N VAL A 400 -10.73 -15.80 -11.04
CA VAL A 400 -11.86 -14.91 -10.81
C VAL A 400 -11.51 -13.58 -11.48
N MET A 401 -12.26 -13.21 -12.52
CA MET A 401 -12.31 -11.83 -13.00
C MET A 401 -13.26 -11.06 -12.08
N SER A 402 -12.79 -10.00 -11.44
CA SER A 402 -13.69 -9.02 -10.83
C SER A 402 -14.12 -8.01 -11.89
N LEU A 403 -15.42 -7.74 -11.92
CA LEU A 403 -16.05 -6.59 -12.56
C LEU A 403 -15.85 -5.32 -11.73
#